data_AF-A0A2U1KFT4-F1
#
_entry.id   AF-A0A2U1KFT4-F1
#
_cell.length_a   1.000
_cell.length_b   1.000
_cell.length_c   1.000
_cell.angle_alpha   90.00
_cell.angle_beta   90.00
_cell.angle_gamma   90.00
#
_symmetry.space_group_name_H-M   'P 1'
#
loop_
_entity.id
_entity.type
_entity.pdbx_description
1 polymer ?
#
loop_
_entity_poly.entity_id
_entity_poly.type
_entity_poly.pdbx_seq_one_letter_code
_entity_poly.pdbx_strand_id
1 'polypeptide(L)'
;MNLIVAWLLLYFVFAPCLVYGGDTLVVNEYLSGNQTLVSRAGTFEMGFFRPGYNKRTNTSQVITSWRSTVDPGPGLYSLQIDSIEKQYLLKWNKSVEYWTSGSWDGQKHIFALVPEMRLNYIYNFSYVDNDNESYFTYSMYNPEIISRFIIDISGQIKQLSWLDASQQWNLFWSQPQFCEVYARCGPFGACGENRLPFCNCLTAFEPRSPHNWDLSDFSGGCMRKTKLSCKAKEEKPGFILGYVPSRFFSSSENKTLLHNDESECRNFCLVDCSCYAYTFVSEQCHLWNDEGLSNVSLMLSDSNSQTFAINIKVSSSDTPTNASKINTKGFFQDFSVLCYFAALELYATEERKDKDVE
;
A
#
# COMPACT_ATOMS: atom_id res chain seq x y z
N MET A 1 -51.93 -39.93 5.87
CA MET A 1 -51.49 -38.57 5.49
C MET A 1 -50.53 -37.98 6.52
N ASN A 2 -49.45 -38.68 6.93
CA ASN A 2 -48.60 -38.21 8.04
C ASN A 2 -47.14 -38.72 8.09
N LEU A 3 -46.64 -39.44 7.07
CA LEU A 3 -45.19 -39.74 6.98
C LEU A 3 -44.50 -39.01 5.82
N ILE A 4 -45.18 -38.82 4.69
CA ILE A 4 -44.61 -38.15 3.51
C ILE A 4 -44.37 -36.65 3.78
N VAL A 5 -45.27 -35.99 4.50
CA VAL A 5 -45.13 -34.57 4.88
C VAL A 5 -43.99 -34.39 5.90
N ALA A 6 -43.79 -35.34 6.82
CA ALA A 6 -42.69 -35.31 7.78
C ALA A 6 -41.32 -35.52 7.11
N TRP A 7 -41.25 -36.37 6.09
CA TRP A 7 -40.03 -36.57 5.29
C TRP A 7 -39.68 -35.36 4.41
N LEU A 8 -40.68 -34.69 3.83
CA LEU A 8 -40.47 -33.44 3.07
C LEU A 8 -40.02 -32.28 3.96
N LEU A 9 -40.53 -32.20 5.19
CA LEU A 9 -40.10 -31.19 6.17
C LEU A 9 -38.69 -31.46 6.72
N LEU A 10 -38.30 -32.73 6.91
CA LEU A 10 -36.93 -33.09 7.31
C LEU A 10 -35.89 -32.81 6.20
N TYR A 11 -36.27 -32.95 4.93
CA TYR A 11 -35.39 -32.64 3.80
C TYR A 11 -35.12 -31.12 3.68
N PHE A 12 -36.07 -30.28 4.06
CA PHE A 12 -35.90 -28.82 4.10
C PHE A 12 -35.08 -28.31 5.29
N VAL A 13 -35.00 -29.09 6.39
CA VAL A 13 -34.23 -28.71 7.60
C VAL A 13 -32.76 -29.13 7.51
N PHE A 14 -32.43 -30.12 6.66
CA PHE A 14 -31.07 -30.60 6.44
C PHE A 14 -30.54 -30.32 5.02
N ALA A 15 -31.10 -29.35 4.30
CA ALA A 15 -30.41 -28.78 3.16
C ALA A 15 -29.28 -27.88 3.70
N PRO A 16 -28.00 -28.28 3.68
CA PRO A 16 -26.93 -27.31 3.85
C PRO A 16 -27.19 -26.22 2.82
N CYS A 17 -27.12 -24.97 3.26
CA CYS A 17 -27.13 -23.82 2.37
C CYS A 17 -25.83 -23.90 1.54
N LEU A 18 -25.83 -24.74 0.51
CA LEU A 18 -24.79 -24.79 -0.50
C LEU A 18 -25.05 -23.56 -1.37
N VAL A 19 -24.42 -22.45 -1.00
CA VAL A 19 -24.25 -21.32 -1.91
C VAL A 19 -23.39 -21.85 -3.06
N TYR A 20 -24.05 -22.27 -4.15
CA TYR A 20 -23.39 -22.75 -5.36
C TYR A 20 -22.86 -21.53 -6.11
N GLY A 21 -21.59 -21.19 -5.90
CA GLY A 21 -20.85 -20.31 -6.78
C GLY A 21 -20.44 -21.08 -8.03
N GLY A 22 -20.86 -20.64 -9.22
CA GLY A 22 -20.37 -21.21 -10.47
C GLY A 22 -18.84 -21.00 -10.60
N ASP A 23 -18.16 -21.82 -11.39
CA ASP A 23 -16.72 -21.68 -11.68
C ASP A 23 -16.45 -20.96 -13.02
N THR A 24 -17.50 -20.71 -13.79
CA THR A 24 -17.46 -20.15 -15.15
C THR A 24 -18.59 -19.14 -15.31
N LEU A 25 -18.28 -17.94 -15.83
CA LEU A 25 -19.28 -16.98 -16.31
C LEU A 25 -19.38 -17.10 -17.82
N VAL A 26 -20.60 -17.22 -18.35
CA VAL A 26 -20.83 -17.19 -19.80
C VAL A 26 -20.95 -15.74 -20.28
N VAL A 27 -20.72 -15.49 -21.57
CA VAL A 27 -20.87 -14.15 -22.17
C VAL A 27 -22.29 -13.64 -21.89
N ASN A 28 -22.40 -12.41 -21.37
CA ASN A 28 -23.62 -11.73 -20.89
C ASN A 28 -24.18 -12.19 -19.53
N GLU A 29 -23.51 -13.09 -18.82
CA GLU A 29 -23.78 -13.27 -17.39
C GLU A 29 -22.99 -12.27 -16.54
N TYR A 30 -23.58 -11.86 -15.43
CA TYR A 30 -22.98 -10.97 -14.46
C TYR A 30 -23.20 -11.51 -13.05
N LEU A 31 -22.24 -11.26 -12.16
CA LEU A 31 -22.42 -11.51 -10.73
C LEU A 31 -23.22 -10.35 -10.14
N SER A 32 -24.15 -10.64 -9.24
CA SER A 32 -24.95 -9.65 -8.54
C SER A 32 -25.04 -9.96 -7.05
N GLY A 33 -25.08 -8.92 -6.22
CA GLY A 33 -25.32 -9.04 -4.78
C GLY A 33 -24.28 -9.89 -4.04
N ASN A 34 -24.70 -11.07 -3.59
CA ASN A 34 -23.91 -12.01 -2.80
C ASN A 34 -23.31 -13.17 -3.62
N GLN A 35 -23.36 -13.08 -4.95
CA GLN A 35 -22.80 -14.10 -5.84
C GLN A 35 -21.28 -14.00 -5.92
N THR A 36 -20.61 -15.15 -5.77
CA THR A 36 -19.17 -15.30 -5.97
C THR A 36 -18.90 -16.45 -6.95
N LEU A 37 -17.82 -16.31 -7.71
CA LEU A 37 -17.28 -17.27 -8.64
C LEU A 37 -16.00 -17.83 -8.03
N VAL A 38 -16.02 -19.11 -7.68
CA VAL A 38 -14.87 -19.80 -7.09
C VAL A 38 -14.32 -20.75 -8.15
N SER A 39 -13.02 -20.62 -8.46
CA SER A 39 -12.35 -21.54 -9.36
C SER A 39 -12.48 -23.01 -8.90
N ARG A 40 -12.47 -23.98 -9.83
CA ARG A 40 -12.55 -25.42 -9.48
C ARG A 40 -11.55 -25.89 -8.43
N ALA A 41 -10.34 -25.30 -8.44
CA ALA A 41 -9.27 -25.65 -7.51
C ALA A 41 -9.33 -24.83 -6.19
N GLY A 42 -10.33 -23.96 -6.01
CA GLY A 42 -10.43 -23.05 -4.86
C GLY A 42 -9.29 -22.04 -4.78
N THR A 43 -8.59 -21.79 -5.90
CA THR A 43 -7.40 -20.94 -5.96
C THR A 43 -7.72 -19.45 -6.00
N PHE A 44 -8.86 -19.08 -6.58
CA PHE A 44 -9.40 -17.72 -6.51
C PHE A 44 -10.92 -17.73 -6.35
N GLU A 45 -11.41 -16.66 -5.71
CA GLU A 45 -12.82 -16.30 -5.59
C GLU A 45 -13.01 -14.88 -6.10
N MET A 46 -13.97 -14.67 -6.99
CA MET A 46 -14.30 -13.38 -7.60
C MET A 46 -15.76 -13.06 -7.31
N GLY A 47 -16.06 -11.88 -6.80
CA GLY A 47 -17.44 -11.47 -6.58
C GLY A 47 -17.54 -10.12 -5.90
N PHE A 48 -18.75 -9.75 -5.53
CA PHE A 48 -19.00 -8.56 -4.72
C PHE A 48 -18.91 -8.95 -3.26
N PHE A 49 -17.73 -8.74 -2.69
CA PHE A 49 -17.47 -9.05 -1.29
C PHE A 49 -17.97 -7.94 -0.38
N ARG A 50 -18.65 -8.34 0.69
CA ARG A 50 -19.05 -7.45 1.77
C ARG A 50 -18.19 -7.79 2.99
N PRO A 51 -17.10 -7.05 3.27
CA PRO A 51 -16.27 -7.36 4.43
C PRO A 51 -17.17 -7.34 5.67
N GLY A 52 -17.08 -8.41 6.46
CA GLY A 52 -18.02 -8.68 7.54
C GLY A 52 -17.43 -9.62 8.58
N TYR A 53 -17.93 -9.51 9.79
CA TYR A 53 -17.56 -10.32 10.93
C TYR A 53 -18.79 -11.09 11.41
N ASN A 54 -18.69 -12.41 11.46
CA ASN A 54 -19.74 -13.28 11.95
C ASN A 54 -19.55 -13.51 13.45
N LYS A 55 -20.47 -12.99 14.26
CA LYS A 55 -20.44 -13.09 15.72
C LYS A 55 -20.79 -14.49 16.23
N ARG A 56 -21.54 -15.27 15.45
CA ARG A 56 -21.93 -16.64 15.83
C ARG A 56 -20.76 -17.60 15.74
N THR A 57 -19.93 -17.45 14.72
CA THR A 57 -18.73 -18.28 14.50
C THR A 57 -17.45 -17.64 15.02
N ASN A 58 -17.50 -16.36 15.43
CA ASN A 58 -16.34 -15.58 15.84
C ASN A 58 -15.28 -15.52 14.72
N THR A 59 -15.70 -15.26 13.48
CA THR A 59 -14.82 -15.24 12.31
C THR A 59 -15.01 -13.98 11.46
N SER A 60 -13.91 -13.33 11.10
CA SER A 60 -13.90 -12.21 10.14
C SER A 60 -13.71 -12.72 8.71
N GLN A 61 -14.44 -12.16 7.76
CA GLN A 61 -14.22 -12.37 6.34
C GLN A 61 -12.99 -11.55 5.91
N VAL A 62 -12.04 -12.23 5.27
CA VAL A 62 -10.78 -11.63 4.81
C VAL A 62 -10.81 -11.49 3.30
N ILE A 63 -10.86 -10.26 2.82
CA ILE A 63 -10.76 -9.95 1.40
C ILE A 63 -9.29 -9.73 1.08
N THR A 64 -8.75 -10.44 0.09
CA THR A 64 -7.33 -10.35 -0.31
C THR A 64 -7.22 -9.69 -1.67
N SER A 65 -6.23 -8.82 -1.84
CA SER A 65 -5.91 -8.22 -3.14
C SER A 65 -5.54 -9.31 -4.14
N TRP A 66 -5.62 -8.98 -5.42
CA TRP A 66 -4.95 -9.79 -6.44
C TRP A 66 -3.44 -9.70 -6.27
N ARG A 67 -2.74 -10.65 -6.87
CA ARG A 67 -1.28 -10.66 -6.91
C ARG A 67 -0.74 -9.62 -7.87
N SER A 68 -1.39 -9.46 -9.03
CA SER A 68 -1.05 -8.43 -10.01
C SER A 68 -2.25 -8.08 -10.87
N THR A 69 -2.09 -7.14 -11.81
CA THR A 69 -3.14 -6.78 -12.77
C THR A 69 -3.49 -7.91 -13.75
N VAL A 70 -2.59 -8.89 -13.92
CA VAL A 70 -2.76 -10.01 -14.86
C VAL A 70 -2.94 -11.36 -14.17
N ASP A 71 -2.57 -11.48 -12.90
CA ASP A 71 -2.73 -12.68 -12.07
C ASP A 71 -3.72 -12.40 -10.92
N PRO A 72 -4.97 -12.91 -11.01
CA PRO A 72 -5.99 -12.73 -9.98
C PRO A 72 -5.80 -13.63 -8.75
N GLY A 73 -4.73 -14.43 -8.71
CA GLY A 73 -4.37 -15.20 -7.53
C GLY A 73 -4.16 -14.31 -6.28
N PRO A 74 -4.15 -14.89 -5.08
CA PRO A 74 -4.02 -14.12 -3.84
C PRO A 74 -2.71 -13.32 -3.78
N GLY A 75 -2.84 -12.02 -3.52
CA GLY A 75 -1.74 -11.09 -3.27
C GLY A 75 -1.38 -10.96 -1.80
N LEU A 76 -0.62 -9.91 -1.47
CA LEU A 76 -0.07 -9.68 -0.13
C LEU A 76 -0.97 -8.80 0.74
N TYR A 77 -1.86 -8.01 0.16
CA TYR A 77 -2.69 -7.07 0.92
C TYR A 77 -4.04 -7.67 1.23
N SER A 78 -4.54 -7.41 2.43
CA SER A 78 -5.83 -7.93 2.86
C SER A 78 -6.59 -6.92 3.71
N LEU A 79 -7.91 -7.02 3.65
CA LEU A 79 -8.88 -6.23 4.38
C LEU A 79 -9.74 -7.16 5.24
N GLN A 80 -9.92 -6.79 6.50
CA GLN A 80 -10.84 -7.44 7.43
C GLN A 80 -11.56 -6.39 8.28
N ILE A 81 -12.70 -6.76 8.87
CA ILE A 81 -13.39 -5.93 9.86
C ILE A 81 -12.95 -6.31 11.27
N ASP A 82 -12.67 -5.27 12.06
CA ASP A 82 -12.65 -5.33 13.52
C ASP A 82 -14.03 -4.91 14.04
N SER A 83 -14.77 -5.88 14.58
CA SER A 83 -16.12 -5.65 15.09
C SER A 83 -16.15 -4.90 16.42
N ILE A 84 -15.03 -4.87 17.17
CA ILE A 84 -14.96 -4.21 18.48
C ILE A 84 -14.89 -2.69 18.28
N GLU A 85 -13.87 -2.24 17.54
CA GLU A 85 -13.68 -0.82 17.23
C GLU A 85 -14.53 -0.33 16.05
N LYS A 86 -15.21 -1.24 15.35
CA LYS A 86 -16.04 -0.98 14.17
C LYS A 86 -15.25 -0.26 13.08
N GLN A 87 -14.16 -0.88 12.64
CA GLN A 87 -13.21 -0.32 11.69
C GLN A 87 -12.73 -1.35 10.68
N TYR A 88 -12.16 -0.86 9.58
CA TYR A 88 -11.32 -1.67 8.71
C TYR A 88 -9.94 -1.86 9.30
N LEU A 89 -9.40 -3.06 9.15
CA LEU A 89 -7.99 -3.36 9.37
C LEU A 89 -7.38 -3.81 8.04
N LEU A 90 -6.32 -3.13 7.63
CA LEU A 90 -5.53 -3.52 6.49
C LEU A 90 -4.26 -4.22 6.94
N LYS A 91 -4.04 -5.41 6.39
CA LYS A 91 -2.93 -6.27 6.75
C LYS A 91 -2.10 -6.66 5.55
N TRP A 92 -0.78 -6.60 5.71
CA TRP A 92 0.20 -7.14 4.80
C TRP A 92 0.55 -8.58 5.21
N ASN A 93 0.56 -9.46 4.23
CA ASN A 93 0.77 -10.90 4.37
C ASN A 93 -0.09 -11.52 5.50
N LYS A 94 -1.33 -11.03 5.63
CA LYS A 94 -2.34 -11.42 6.64
C LYS A 94 -1.91 -11.28 8.11
N SER A 95 -0.71 -10.78 8.38
CA SER A 95 -0.08 -10.79 9.71
C SER A 95 0.24 -9.38 10.21
N VAL A 96 0.80 -8.53 9.35
CA VAL A 96 1.26 -7.20 9.73
C VAL A 96 0.16 -6.19 9.46
N GLU A 97 -0.47 -5.67 10.50
CA GLU A 97 -1.38 -4.53 10.37
C GLU A 97 -0.60 -3.26 10.02
N TYR A 98 -1.06 -2.54 9.00
CA TYR A 98 -0.38 -1.31 8.57
C TYR A 98 -1.26 -0.09 8.53
N TRP A 99 -2.58 -0.25 8.56
CA TRP A 99 -3.51 0.86 8.57
C TRP A 99 -4.89 0.44 9.07
N THR A 100 -5.58 1.38 9.72
CA THR A 100 -6.98 1.23 10.12
C THR A 100 -7.79 2.43 9.66
N SER A 101 -9.09 2.24 9.44
CA SER A 101 -9.98 3.34 9.07
C SER A 101 -10.32 4.26 10.25
N GLY A 102 -9.95 3.87 11.46
CA GLY A 102 -10.57 4.37 12.68
C GLY A 102 -12.04 3.95 12.80
N SER A 103 -12.59 4.15 13.99
CA SER A 103 -13.95 3.73 14.33
C SER A 103 -15.02 4.41 13.46
N TRP A 104 -16.11 3.70 13.23
CA TRP A 104 -17.29 4.21 12.53
C TRP A 104 -18.04 5.27 13.37
N ASP A 105 -18.20 6.47 12.79
CA ASP A 105 -19.06 7.53 13.32
C ASP A 105 -20.48 7.38 12.73
N GLY A 106 -21.38 6.80 13.51
CA GLY A 106 -22.77 6.55 13.11
C GLY A 106 -23.62 7.81 12.89
N GLN A 107 -23.23 8.97 13.42
CA GLN A 107 -23.94 10.23 13.17
C GLN A 107 -23.52 10.84 11.84
N LYS A 108 -22.23 10.77 11.52
CA LYS A 108 -21.67 11.32 10.28
C LYS A 108 -21.66 10.34 9.12
N HIS A 109 -21.95 9.06 9.37
CA HIS A 109 -21.89 7.98 8.38
C HIS A 109 -20.52 7.87 7.69
N ILE A 110 -19.43 8.02 8.46
CA ILE A 110 -18.04 7.95 7.97
C ILE A 110 -17.15 7.20 8.96
N PHE A 111 -16.02 6.67 8.49
CA PHE A 111 -14.93 6.25 9.37
C PHE A 111 -14.05 7.45 9.74
N ALA A 112 -13.53 7.45 10.97
CA ALA A 112 -12.81 8.61 11.53
C ALA A 112 -11.59 9.07 10.70
N LEU A 113 -10.85 8.13 10.10
CA LEU A 113 -9.66 8.38 9.29
C LEU A 113 -9.93 8.30 7.77
N VAL A 114 -11.20 8.40 7.36
CA VAL A 114 -11.61 8.42 5.94
C VAL A 114 -12.49 9.65 5.67
N PRO A 115 -11.93 10.88 5.75
CA PRO A 115 -12.69 12.11 5.60
C PRO A 115 -13.34 12.27 4.22
N GLU A 116 -12.82 11.60 3.18
CA GLU A 116 -13.34 11.63 1.82
C GLU A 116 -14.75 11.02 1.73
N MET A 117 -15.13 10.15 2.66
CA MET A 117 -16.50 9.63 2.75
C MET A 117 -17.54 10.70 3.07
N ARG A 118 -17.13 11.89 3.55
CA ARG A 118 -18.04 13.04 3.76
C ARG A 118 -18.65 13.55 2.46
N LEU A 119 -18.03 13.26 1.32
CA LEU A 119 -18.55 13.62 0.00
C LEU A 119 -19.64 12.64 -0.46
N ASN A 120 -20.48 12.15 0.46
CA ASN A 120 -21.45 11.08 0.23
C ASN A 120 -22.65 11.48 -0.65
N TYR A 121 -22.53 12.46 -1.55
CA TYR A 121 -23.64 12.92 -2.42
C TYR A 121 -24.08 11.88 -3.46
N ILE A 122 -23.26 10.87 -3.75
CA ILE A 122 -23.60 9.74 -4.62
C ILE A 122 -23.75 8.40 -3.88
N TYR A 123 -23.19 8.30 -2.67
CA TYR A 123 -23.11 7.06 -1.89
C TYR A 123 -23.90 7.18 -0.59
N ASN A 124 -24.64 6.15 -0.23
CA ASN A 124 -25.19 5.98 1.11
C ASN A 124 -24.39 4.89 1.85
N PHE A 125 -23.54 5.31 2.79
CA PHE A 125 -22.69 4.43 3.57
C PHE A 125 -23.33 4.02 4.89
N SER A 126 -23.18 2.76 5.27
CA SER A 126 -23.71 2.23 6.52
C SER A 126 -22.81 1.15 7.10
N TYR A 127 -22.68 1.14 8.42
CA TYR A 127 -22.11 0.03 9.17
C TYR A 127 -23.24 -0.65 9.93
N VAL A 128 -23.47 -1.93 9.63
CA VAL A 128 -24.50 -2.74 10.27
C VAL A 128 -23.84 -3.54 11.38
N ASP A 129 -24.41 -3.48 12.57
CA ASP A 129 -23.94 -4.20 13.74
C ASP A 129 -25.14 -4.77 14.50
N ASN A 130 -25.40 -6.06 14.31
CA ASN A 130 -26.53 -6.77 14.93
C ASN A 130 -26.04 -7.98 15.75
N ASP A 131 -26.95 -8.77 16.30
CA ASP A 131 -26.58 -9.92 17.17
C ASP A 131 -25.82 -11.02 16.42
N ASN A 132 -25.97 -11.12 15.10
CA ASN A 132 -25.39 -12.18 14.28
C ASN A 132 -24.09 -11.76 13.57
N GLU A 133 -24.04 -10.52 13.06
CA GLU A 133 -22.94 -10.05 12.22
C GLU A 133 -22.68 -8.54 12.37
N SER A 134 -21.43 -8.15 12.08
CA SER A 134 -21.03 -6.75 11.90
C SER A 134 -20.41 -6.60 10.51
N TYR A 135 -20.88 -5.67 9.68
CA TYR A 135 -20.34 -5.48 8.34
C TYR A 135 -20.50 -4.04 7.86
N PHE A 136 -19.66 -3.67 6.90
CA PHE A 136 -19.84 -2.43 6.15
C PHE A 136 -20.64 -2.68 4.88
N THR A 137 -21.52 -1.74 4.54
CA THR A 137 -22.26 -1.76 3.29
C THR A 137 -22.43 -0.35 2.72
N TYR A 138 -22.68 -0.29 1.42
CA TYR A 138 -22.99 0.95 0.74
C TYR A 138 -24.04 0.71 -0.33
N SER A 139 -24.77 1.77 -0.68
CA SER A 139 -25.64 1.82 -1.86
C SER A 139 -25.42 3.12 -2.60
N MET A 140 -25.81 3.16 -3.87
CA MET A 140 -25.82 4.39 -4.67
C MET A 140 -27.21 5.03 -4.57
N TYR A 141 -27.28 6.37 -4.52
CA TYR A 141 -28.59 7.05 -4.60
C TYR A 141 -29.25 6.88 -5.98
N ASN A 142 -28.45 6.84 -7.05
CA ASN A 142 -28.91 6.39 -8.36
C ASN A 142 -28.53 4.90 -8.54
N PRO A 143 -29.51 3.97 -8.57
CA PRO A 143 -29.25 2.54 -8.69
C PRO A 143 -28.71 2.12 -10.07
N GLU A 144 -28.78 2.98 -11.09
CA GLU A 144 -28.20 2.70 -12.42
C GLU A 144 -26.67 2.78 -12.42
N ILE A 145 -26.08 3.49 -11.45
CA ILE A 145 -24.62 3.65 -11.38
C ILE A 145 -23.99 2.39 -10.80
N ILE A 146 -23.12 1.76 -11.59
CA ILE A 146 -22.32 0.63 -11.14
C ILE A 146 -21.20 1.13 -10.23
N SER A 147 -21.04 0.49 -9.08
CA SER A 147 -19.96 0.79 -8.15
C SER A 147 -19.32 -0.48 -7.61
N ARG A 148 -18.04 -0.37 -7.21
CA ARG A 148 -17.32 -1.43 -6.51
C ARG A 148 -16.40 -0.86 -5.44
N PHE A 149 -16.24 -1.63 -4.37
CA PHE A 149 -15.28 -1.39 -3.29
C PHE A 149 -14.28 -2.53 -3.30
N ILE A 150 -12.98 -2.21 -3.41
CA ILE A 150 -11.92 -3.20 -3.59
C ILE A 150 -10.75 -2.94 -2.67
N ILE A 151 -10.00 -3.99 -2.32
CA ILE A 151 -8.60 -3.88 -1.90
C ILE A 151 -7.74 -4.10 -3.14
N ASP A 152 -7.08 -3.04 -3.59
CA ASP A 152 -6.31 -3.04 -4.83
C ASP A 152 -4.95 -3.73 -4.65
N ILE A 153 -4.33 -4.13 -5.78
CA ILE A 153 -2.94 -4.62 -5.79
C ILE A 153 -1.97 -3.58 -5.22
N SER A 154 -2.38 -2.31 -5.17
CA SER A 154 -1.60 -1.25 -4.57
C SER A 154 -1.53 -1.30 -3.04
N GLY A 155 -2.32 -2.15 -2.39
CA GLY A 155 -2.50 -2.15 -0.94
C GLY A 155 -3.40 -1.01 -0.43
N GLN A 156 -4.14 -0.36 -1.34
CA GLN A 156 -5.14 0.64 -0.96
C GLN A 156 -6.54 0.06 -1.14
N ILE A 157 -7.43 0.35 -0.20
CA ILE A 157 -8.85 0.23 -0.45
C ILE A 157 -9.30 1.36 -1.37
N LYS A 158 -10.17 1.05 -2.32
CA LYS A 158 -10.65 2.00 -3.32
C LYS A 158 -12.17 1.88 -3.47
N GLN A 159 -12.87 3.00 -3.41
CA GLN A 159 -14.25 3.12 -3.84
C GLN A 159 -14.27 3.63 -5.28
N LEU A 160 -14.88 2.87 -6.18
CA LEU A 160 -14.89 3.14 -7.62
C LEU A 160 -16.33 3.24 -8.12
N SER A 161 -16.59 4.18 -9.02
CA SER A 161 -17.85 4.26 -9.77
C SER A 161 -17.58 4.17 -11.26
N TRP A 162 -18.44 3.47 -11.99
CA TRP A 162 -18.34 3.37 -13.44
C TRP A 162 -18.83 4.67 -14.09
N LEU A 163 -18.09 5.15 -15.09
CA LEU A 163 -18.51 6.28 -15.92
C LEU A 163 -18.87 5.76 -17.31
N ASP A 164 -20.16 5.74 -17.64
CA ASP A 164 -20.61 5.25 -18.94
C ASP A 164 -20.10 6.10 -20.11
N ALA A 165 -19.97 7.42 -19.93
CA ALA A 165 -19.51 8.31 -20.99
C ALA A 165 -18.06 8.02 -21.44
N SER A 166 -17.20 7.56 -20.53
CA SER A 166 -15.79 7.30 -20.80
C SER A 166 -15.40 5.82 -20.69
N GLN A 167 -16.37 4.95 -20.38
CA GLN A 167 -16.18 3.50 -20.24
C GLN A 167 -14.99 3.15 -19.31
N GLN A 168 -14.87 3.88 -18.20
CA GLN A 168 -13.78 3.71 -17.24
C GLN A 168 -14.24 3.81 -15.80
N TRP A 169 -13.47 3.20 -14.90
CA TRP A 169 -13.65 3.35 -13.46
C TRP A 169 -13.11 4.70 -12.98
N ASN A 170 -13.99 5.50 -12.39
CA ASN A 170 -13.60 6.70 -11.68
C ASN A 170 -13.28 6.38 -10.22
N LEU A 171 -12.12 6.84 -9.76
CA LEU A 171 -11.73 6.75 -8.36
C LEU A 171 -12.48 7.80 -7.55
N PHE A 172 -13.33 7.36 -6.62
CA PHE A 172 -14.06 8.25 -5.75
C PHE A 172 -13.24 8.61 -4.50
N TRP A 173 -12.67 7.61 -3.84
CA TRP A 173 -11.65 7.79 -2.82
C TRP A 173 -10.79 6.54 -2.68
N SER A 174 -9.61 6.70 -2.09
CA SER A 174 -8.74 5.60 -1.71
C SER A 174 -8.05 5.87 -0.39
N GLN A 175 -7.82 4.82 0.38
CA GLN A 175 -7.01 4.86 1.61
C GLN A 175 -6.15 3.59 1.72
N PRO A 176 -5.04 3.61 2.45
CA PRO A 176 -4.42 4.82 3.01
C PRO A 176 -3.73 5.65 1.92
N GLN A 177 -3.01 6.70 2.30
CA GLN A 177 -2.14 7.40 1.34
C GLN A 177 -1.02 6.48 0.85
N PHE A 178 -0.44 6.78 -0.31
CA PHE A 178 0.47 5.87 -1.02
C PHE A 178 1.66 5.41 -0.14
N CYS A 179 2.27 6.33 0.62
CA CYS A 179 3.41 6.03 1.48
C CYS A 179 3.03 5.42 2.84
N GLU A 180 1.74 5.44 3.19
CA GLU A 180 1.24 4.77 4.39
C GLU A 180 1.06 3.26 4.17
N VAL A 181 0.91 2.83 2.90
CA VAL A 181 0.85 1.41 2.54
C VAL A 181 2.16 0.71 2.88
N TYR A 182 2.05 -0.42 3.55
CA TYR A 182 3.21 -1.25 3.90
C TYR A 182 3.96 -1.78 2.68
N ALA A 183 5.29 -1.70 2.73
CA ALA A 183 6.22 -2.26 1.75
C ALA A 183 5.92 -1.82 0.29
N ARG A 184 5.32 -0.64 0.10
CA ARG A 184 4.89 -0.16 -1.22
C ARG A 184 6.04 0.04 -2.21
N CYS A 185 7.20 0.50 -1.71
CA CYS A 185 8.40 0.75 -2.52
C CYS A 185 9.38 -0.43 -2.55
N GLY A 186 8.98 -1.58 -1.97
CA GLY A 186 9.84 -2.75 -1.82
C GLY A 186 11.04 -2.53 -0.89
N PRO A 187 11.91 -3.55 -0.74
CA PRO A 187 13.13 -3.46 0.06
C PRO A 187 14.01 -2.28 -0.34
N PHE A 188 14.54 -1.51 0.62
CA PHE A 188 15.41 -0.34 0.40
C PHE A 188 14.85 0.79 -0.48
N GLY A 189 13.62 0.69 -0.96
CA GLY A 189 12.89 1.77 -1.60
C GLY A 189 12.29 2.69 -0.55
N ALA A 190 12.61 3.98 -0.64
CA ALA A 190 12.07 5.02 0.23
C ALA A 190 10.93 5.77 -0.47
N CYS A 191 9.85 5.98 0.27
CA CYS A 191 8.67 6.68 -0.21
C CYS A 191 8.77 8.18 0.07
N GLY A 192 8.33 9.02 -0.89
CA GLY A 192 8.18 10.45 -0.68
C GLY A 192 6.99 11.00 -1.46
N GLU A 193 5.99 11.50 -0.74
CA GLU A 193 4.72 11.97 -1.32
C GLU A 193 4.89 13.23 -2.17
N ASN A 194 5.92 14.03 -1.91
CA ASN A 194 6.16 15.29 -2.61
C ASN A 194 7.10 15.18 -3.82
N ARG A 195 7.47 13.96 -4.22
CA ARG A 195 8.38 13.73 -5.36
C ARG A 195 7.84 12.61 -6.22
N LEU A 196 7.68 12.86 -7.52
CA LEU A 196 7.43 11.83 -8.51
C LEU A 196 8.76 11.38 -9.11
N PRO A 197 9.03 10.06 -9.23
CA PRO A 197 8.20 8.94 -8.76
C PRO A 197 8.15 8.86 -7.22
N PHE A 198 7.03 8.40 -6.66
CA PHE A 198 6.82 8.32 -5.20
C PHE A 198 7.85 7.42 -4.50
N CYS A 199 8.35 6.39 -5.20
CA CYS A 199 9.37 5.50 -4.68
C CYS A 199 10.73 5.82 -5.31
N ASN A 200 11.75 5.99 -4.45
CA ASN A 200 13.13 6.21 -4.88
C ASN A 200 14.07 5.31 -4.08
N CYS A 201 15.14 4.85 -4.72
CA CYS A 201 16.23 4.20 -4.01
C CYS A 201 17.04 5.22 -3.20
N LEU A 202 17.47 4.82 -2.01
CA LEU A 202 18.44 5.62 -1.24
C LEU A 202 19.76 5.74 -2.01
N THR A 203 20.59 6.75 -1.72
CA THR A 203 21.79 7.14 -2.51
C THR A 203 22.75 5.99 -2.84
N ALA A 204 22.93 5.02 -1.94
CA ALA A 204 23.81 3.85 -2.10
C ALA A 204 23.15 2.62 -2.78
N PHE A 205 21.93 2.79 -3.27
CA PHE A 205 21.07 1.73 -3.80
C PHE A 205 20.60 2.08 -5.21
N GLU A 206 20.24 1.05 -5.97
CA GLU A 206 19.70 1.14 -7.32
C GLU A 206 18.54 0.16 -7.52
N PRO A 207 17.62 0.40 -8.47
CA PRO A 207 16.48 -0.48 -8.68
C PRO A 207 16.92 -1.90 -9.01
N ARG A 208 16.31 -2.90 -8.36
CA ARG A 208 16.63 -4.31 -8.64
C ARG A 208 16.29 -4.73 -10.07
N SER A 209 15.22 -4.14 -10.62
CA SER A 209 14.84 -4.24 -12.03
C SER A 209 14.52 -2.84 -12.53
N PRO A 210 15.43 -2.21 -13.31
CA PRO A 210 15.16 -0.90 -13.90
C PRO A 210 13.89 -0.90 -14.75
N HIS A 211 13.65 -1.97 -15.51
CA HIS A 211 12.46 -2.12 -16.34
C HIS A 211 11.15 -2.08 -15.54
N ASN A 212 11.07 -2.80 -14.41
CA ASN A 212 9.88 -2.76 -13.55
C ASN A 212 9.72 -1.39 -12.89
N TRP A 213 10.83 -0.78 -12.48
CA TRP A 213 10.83 0.55 -11.86
C TRP A 213 10.27 1.62 -12.80
N ASP A 214 10.65 1.57 -14.09
CA ASP A 214 10.13 2.46 -15.15
C ASP A 214 8.62 2.26 -15.39
N LEU A 215 8.11 1.04 -15.14
CA LEU A 215 6.69 0.70 -15.19
C LEU A 215 5.94 0.98 -13.89
N SER A 216 6.58 1.67 -12.92
CA SER A 216 6.02 1.94 -11.58
C SER A 216 5.68 0.68 -10.77
N ASP A 217 6.32 -0.45 -11.09
CA ASP A 217 6.33 -1.65 -10.26
C ASP A 217 7.56 -1.63 -9.35
N PHE A 218 7.35 -1.12 -8.14
CA PHE A 218 8.38 -0.99 -7.11
C PHE A 218 8.49 -2.24 -6.21
N SER A 219 7.74 -3.31 -6.48
CA SER A 219 7.68 -4.50 -5.63
C SER A 219 9.03 -5.18 -5.43
N GLY A 220 9.88 -5.13 -6.46
CA GLY A 220 11.24 -5.67 -6.42
C GLY A 220 12.22 -4.86 -5.55
N GLY A 221 11.86 -3.63 -5.19
CA GLY A 221 12.69 -2.73 -4.39
C GLY A 221 14.00 -2.35 -5.05
N CYS A 222 14.94 -1.96 -4.21
CA CYS A 222 16.29 -1.57 -4.57
C CYS A 222 17.30 -2.58 -4.04
N MET A 223 18.48 -2.62 -4.67
CA MET A 223 19.63 -3.38 -4.23
C MET A 223 20.84 -2.47 -4.05
N ARG A 224 21.82 -2.92 -3.27
CA ARG A 224 23.06 -2.17 -3.03
C ARG A 224 23.86 -2.07 -4.32
N LYS A 225 24.40 -0.89 -4.60
CA LYS A 225 25.35 -0.69 -5.70
C LYS A 225 26.65 -1.47 -5.44
N THR A 226 27.17 -1.36 -4.22
CA THR A 226 28.38 -2.06 -3.78
C THR A 226 28.05 -3.12 -2.73
N LYS A 227 28.51 -4.35 -2.95
CA LYS A 227 28.31 -5.45 -2.00
C LYS A 227 29.10 -5.20 -0.71
N LEU A 228 28.46 -5.41 0.44
CA LEU A 228 29.14 -5.32 1.73
C LEU A 228 30.15 -6.47 1.89
N SER A 229 31.42 -6.13 2.12
CA SER A 229 32.48 -7.09 2.42
C SER A 229 32.90 -6.99 3.89
N CYS A 230 32.36 -7.85 4.75
CA CYS A 230 32.68 -7.81 6.19
C CYS A 230 34.10 -8.33 6.51
N LYS A 231 34.74 -9.06 5.59
CA LYS A 231 36.05 -9.72 5.81
C LYS A 231 37.24 -8.90 5.28
N ALA A 232 37.01 -7.85 4.53
CA ALA A 232 38.07 -7.02 3.98
C ALA A 232 38.60 -6.06 5.06
N LYS A 233 39.86 -6.23 5.46
CA LYS A 233 40.51 -5.36 6.46
C LYS A 233 40.63 -3.89 6.01
N GLU A 234 40.48 -3.62 4.72
CA GLU A 234 40.69 -2.31 4.09
C GLU A 234 39.39 -1.50 3.94
N GLU A 235 38.21 -2.15 3.94
CA GLU A 235 36.92 -1.47 3.81
C GLU A 235 36.23 -1.39 5.19
N LYS A 236 36.14 -0.18 5.75
CA LYS A 236 35.31 0.07 6.93
C LYS A 236 33.93 0.51 6.46
N PRO A 237 32.87 -0.32 6.60
CA PRO A 237 31.55 0.08 6.18
C PRO A 237 31.12 1.39 6.86
N GLY A 238 30.28 2.16 6.18
CA GLY A 238 29.69 3.36 6.73
C GLY A 238 28.19 3.21 6.91
N PHE A 239 27.51 4.32 7.14
CA PHE A 239 26.05 4.36 7.24
C PHE A 239 25.50 5.48 6.37
N ILE A 240 24.31 5.25 5.82
CA ILE A 240 23.45 6.28 5.28
C ILE A 240 22.21 6.41 6.15
N LEU A 241 21.64 7.61 6.15
CA LEU A 241 20.42 7.90 6.87
C LEU A 241 19.20 7.52 6.02
N GLY A 242 18.23 6.85 6.66
CA GLY A 242 16.86 6.73 6.19
C GLY A 242 15.89 7.10 7.31
N TYR A 243 14.60 7.13 7.00
CA TYR A 243 13.56 7.40 7.98
C TYR A 243 12.52 6.28 7.95
N VAL A 244 12.00 5.90 9.11
CA VAL A 244 11.00 4.84 9.25
C VAL A 244 9.83 5.38 10.08
N PRO A 245 8.57 5.17 9.68
CA PRO A 245 7.43 5.54 10.50
C PRO A 245 7.44 4.84 11.86
N SER A 246 7.13 5.57 12.94
CA SER A 246 7.19 5.10 14.33
C SER A 246 6.31 3.88 14.60
N ARG A 247 5.26 3.64 13.79
CA ARG A 247 4.44 2.42 13.87
C ARG A 247 5.22 1.12 13.65
N PHE A 248 6.38 1.17 12.98
CA PHE A 248 7.24 0.02 12.76
C PHE A 248 8.21 -0.28 13.91
N PHE A 249 8.19 0.49 14.99
CA PHE A 249 9.06 0.26 16.14
C PHE A 249 8.83 -1.14 16.77
N SER A 250 7.57 -1.59 16.77
CA SER A 250 7.16 -2.92 17.24
C SER A 250 7.68 -4.08 16.39
N SER A 251 8.15 -3.80 15.16
CA SER A 251 8.68 -4.82 14.24
C SER A 251 10.16 -5.12 14.45
N SER A 252 10.87 -4.32 15.25
CA SER A 252 12.27 -4.60 15.58
C SER A 252 12.33 -5.84 16.48
N GLU A 253 13.13 -6.85 16.09
CA GLU A 253 13.42 -7.96 16.99
C GLU A 253 14.10 -7.36 18.23
N ASN A 254 13.45 -7.49 19.38
CA ASN A 254 13.92 -7.05 20.69
C ASN A 254 15.25 -7.74 21.05
N LYS A 255 16.35 -7.25 20.48
CA LYS A 255 17.69 -7.34 21.08
C LYS A 255 17.99 -5.97 21.66
N THR A 256 17.30 -5.64 22.74
CA THR A 256 17.72 -4.58 23.67
C THR A 256 19.07 -4.99 24.24
N LEU A 257 20.15 -4.65 23.56
CA LEU A 257 21.47 -4.61 24.16
C LEU A 257 21.52 -3.33 25.00
N LEU A 258 21.92 -3.44 26.27
CA LEU A 258 22.33 -2.29 27.07
C LEU A 258 23.60 -1.69 26.44
N HIS A 259 23.43 -0.92 25.38
CA HIS A 259 24.44 0.00 24.90
C HIS A 259 24.00 1.38 25.33
N ASN A 260 24.82 2.01 26.17
CA ASN A 260 24.40 3.18 26.95
C ASN A 260 24.45 4.47 26.13
N ASP A 261 25.02 4.43 24.92
CA ASP A 261 25.06 5.56 24.00
C ASP A 261 24.99 5.14 22.52
N GLU A 262 24.67 6.11 21.66
CA GLU A 262 24.55 5.92 20.21
C GLU A 262 25.87 5.47 19.56
N SER A 263 27.02 5.86 20.11
CA SER A 263 28.33 5.52 19.55
C SER A 263 28.66 4.04 19.75
N GLU A 264 28.31 3.47 20.90
CA GLU A 264 28.40 2.04 21.18
C GLU A 264 27.49 1.24 20.23
N CYS A 265 26.22 1.66 20.08
CA CYS A 265 25.27 1.02 19.17
C CYS A 265 25.78 1.02 17.72
N ARG A 266 26.31 2.17 17.28
CA ARG A 266 26.95 2.33 15.96
C ARG A 266 28.14 1.39 15.81
N ASN A 267 29.05 1.35 16.78
CA ASN A 267 30.26 0.54 16.72
C ASN A 267 29.96 -0.96 16.74
N PHE A 268 28.98 -1.38 17.55
CA PHE A 268 28.49 -2.75 17.58
C PHE A 268 28.00 -3.16 16.19
N CYS A 269 27.11 -2.36 15.59
CA CYS A 269 26.62 -2.65 14.26
C CYS A 269 27.75 -2.65 13.23
N LEU A 270 28.73 -1.74 13.30
CA LEU A 270 29.86 -1.73 12.37
C LEU A 270 30.65 -3.03 12.33
N VAL A 271 30.93 -3.61 13.51
CA VAL A 271 31.76 -4.81 13.66
C VAL A 271 30.96 -6.08 13.39
N ASP A 272 29.68 -6.14 13.76
CA ASP A 272 28.84 -7.30 13.52
C ASP A 272 28.47 -7.41 12.03
N CYS A 273 28.98 -8.45 11.37
CA CYS A 273 28.67 -8.76 9.96
C CYS A 273 27.20 -9.04 9.71
N SER A 274 26.45 -9.41 10.74
CA SER A 274 25.02 -9.72 10.66
C SER A 274 24.17 -8.47 10.82
N CYS A 275 24.73 -7.35 11.30
CA CYS A 275 23.99 -6.09 11.43
C CYS A 275 23.94 -5.34 10.09
N TYR A 276 22.74 -4.99 9.64
CA TYR A 276 22.51 -4.25 8.40
C TYR A 276 22.00 -2.83 8.63
N ALA A 277 21.37 -2.56 9.76
CA ALA A 277 20.98 -1.22 10.17
C ALA A 277 20.87 -1.11 11.69
N TYR A 278 20.97 0.12 12.21
CA TYR A 278 20.69 0.41 13.61
C TYR A 278 19.90 1.71 13.77
N THR A 279 19.25 1.87 14.92
CA THR A 279 18.78 3.17 15.41
C THR A 279 19.03 3.27 16.91
N PHE A 280 19.12 4.50 17.41
CA PHE A 280 19.20 4.80 18.82
C PHE A 280 18.10 5.79 19.18
N VAL A 281 17.05 5.29 19.83
CA VAL A 281 15.85 6.08 20.18
C VAL A 281 15.51 5.79 21.63
N SER A 282 15.17 6.82 22.40
CA SER A 282 14.78 6.68 23.82
C SER A 282 15.79 5.89 24.66
N GLU A 283 17.09 6.16 24.46
CA GLU A 283 18.20 5.48 25.15
C GLU A 283 18.29 3.96 24.87
N GLN A 284 17.65 3.49 23.79
CA GLN A 284 17.66 2.08 23.39
C GLN A 284 18.27 1.91 21.99
N CYS A 285 19.17 0.93 21.88
CA CYS A 285 19.76 0.50 20.63
C CYS A 285 18.90 -0.59 19.98
N HIS A 286 18.43 -0.34 18.76
CA HIS A 286 17.70 -1.31 17.94
C HIS A 286 18.52 -1.69 16.73
N LEU A 287 18.58 -2.98 16.41
CA LEU A 287 19.41 -3.53 15.35
C LEU A 287 18.55 -4.35 14.38
N TRP A 288 18.88 -4.27 13.10
CA TRP A 288 18.28 -5.10 12.06
C TRP A 288 19.32 -6.09 11.52
N ASN A 289 18.99 -7.38 11.64
CA ASN A 289 19.85 -8.47 11.18
C ASN A 289 19.37 -9.11 9.87
N ASP A 290 18.22 -8.67 9.36
CA ASP A 290 17.75 -9.03 8.03
C ASP A 290 18.37 -8.10 6.99
N GLU A 291 18.97 -8.68 5.95
CA GLU A 291 19.62 -7.90 4.89
C GLU A 291 18.60 -7.05 4.15
N GLY A 292 17.37 -7.53 3.93
CA GLY A 292 16.36 -6.82 3.15
C GLY A 292 15.66 -5.68 3.90
N LEU A 293 15.88 -5.56 5.21
CA LEU A 293 15.06 -4.72 6.10
C LEU A 293 13.56 -4.99 5.88
N SER A 294 13.19 -6.26 5.71
CA SER A 294 11.89 -6.69 5.19
C SER A 294 10.70 -6.32 6.07
N ASN A 295 10.95 -5.84 7.29
CA ASN A 295 9.95 -5.46 8.28
C ASN A 295 9.66 -3.95 8.34
N VAL A 296 10.43 -3.10 7.64
CA VAL A 296 10.28 -1.64 7.69
C VAL A 296 9.98 -1.04 6.32
N SER A 297 9.18 0.02 6.32
CA SER A 297 8.98 0.87 5.13
C SER A 297 9.74 2.18 5.31
N LEU A 298 10.55 2.53 4.32
CA LEU A 298 11.42 3.70 4.39
C LEU A 298 10.72 4.95 3.83
N MET A 299 11.06 6.10 4.39
CA MET A 299 10.64 7.44 3.96
C MET A 299 11.86 8.27 3.54
N LEU A 300 11.67 9.15 2.55
CA LEU A 300 12.73 10.02 2.04
C LEU A 300 13.03 11.23 2.93
N SER A 301 12.09 11.62 3.79
CA SER A 301 12.22 12.80 4.65
C SER A 301 11.66 12.53 6.03
N ASP A 302 12.21 13.24 7.01
CA ASP A 302 11.66 13.29 8.34
C ASP A 302 10.33 14.05 8.34
N SER A 303 9.27 13.37 8.76
CA SER A 303 8.05 14.02 9.22
C SER A 303 8.17 14.08 10.74
N ASN A 304 8.89 15.08 11.26
CA ASN A 304 9.37 15.31 12.65
C ASN A 304 8.49 14.87 13.86
N SER A 305 7.27 14.38 13.65
CA SER A 305 6.32 13.88 14.66
C SER A 305 5.93 12.40 14.52
N GLN A 306 6.31 11.70 13.44
CA GLN A 306 5.86 10.32 13.17
C GLN A 306 6.92 9.38 12.60
N THR A 307 8.17 9.82 12.48
CA THR A 307 9.29 9.03 11.94
C THR A 307 10.46 8.98 12.92
N PHE A 308 11.26 7.92 12.85
CA PHE A 308 12.57 7.84 13.48
C PHE A 308 13.66 7.60 12.43
N ALA A 309 14.85 8.12 12.71
CA ALA A 309 16.02 7.91 11.87
C ALA A 309 16.49 6.46 11.96
N ILE A 310 16.84 5.85 10.81
CA ILE A 310 17.53 4.56 10.74
C ILE A 310 18.88 4.74 10.02
N ASN A 311 19.95 4.20 10.61
CA ASN A 311 21.28 4.20 10.03
C ASN A 311 21.51 2.87 9.30
N ILE A 312 21.49 2.89 7.97
CA ILE A 312 21.62 1.69 7.13
C ILE A 312 23.08 1.51 6.75
N LYS A 313 23.65 0.36 7.11
CA LYS A 313 25.05 0.04 6.83
C LYS A 313 25.27 -0.02 5.32
N VAL A 314 26.34 0.58 4.79
CA VAL A 314 26.71 0.59 3.36
C VAL A 314 28.24 0.44 3.20
N SER A 315 28.72 0.21 1.97
CA SER A 315 30.17 0.31 1.72
C SER A 315 30.64 1.74 1.97
N SER A 316 31.90 1.88 2.41
CA SER A 316 32.58 3.19 2.54
C SER A 316 32.54 4.01 1.26
N SER A 317 32.63 3.37 0.08
CA SER A 317 32.59 4.04 -1.23
C SER A 317 31.29 4.77 -1.50
N ASP A 318 30.20 4.29 -0.88
CA ASP A 318 28.84 4.77 -1.12
C ASP A 318 28.36 5.70 0.01
N THR A 319 29.22 5.99 0.98
CA THR A 319 28.91 6.99 2.01
C THR A 319 28.90 8.39 1.39
N PRO A 320 28.00 9.28 1.83
CA PRO A 320 28.08 10.68 1.46
C PRO A 320 29.41 11.23 1.99
N THR A 321 30.41 11.30 1.12
CA THR A 321 31.59 12.10 1.41
C THR A 321 31.11 13.55 1.44
N ASN A 322 31.43 14.29 2.52
CA ASN A 322 31.16 15.73 2.60
C ASN A 322 31.47 16.34 1.24
N ALA A 323 30.41 16.79 0.55
CA ALA A 323 30.50 17.23 -0.82
C ALA A 323 31.69 18.18 -0.93
N SER A 324 32.67 17.78 -1.73
CA SER A 324 33.67 18.69 -2.25
C SER A 324 32.89 19.88 -2.79
N LYS A 325 33.24 21.09 -2.30
CA LYS A 325 32.71 22.36 -2.78
C LYS A 325 32.53 22.27 -4.29
N ILE A 326 31.28 22.17 -4.75
CA ILE A 326 30.96 22.27 -6.17
C ILE A 326 31.40 23.68 -6.56
N ASN A 327 32.52 23.74 -7.27
CA ASN A 327 33.06 24.97 -7.80
C ASN A 327 32.13 25.34 -8.97
N THR A 328 31.15 26.21 -8.71
CA THR A 328 30.28 26.80 -9.72
C THR A 328 31.10 27.73 -10.61
N LYS A 329 31.86 27.15 -11.53
CA LYS A 329 32.37 27.83 -12.72
C LYS A 329 32.12 26.93 -13.92
N GLY A 330 31.07 27.27 -14.68
CA GLY A 330 30.83 26.75 -16.02
C GLY A 330 29.57 25.92 -16.16
N PHE A 331 28.39 26.55 -16.04
CA PHE A 331 27.17 26.09 -16.72
C PHE A 331 26.19 27.28 -16.84
N PHE A 332 26.60 28.29 -17.60
CA PHE A 332 25.73 29.38 -18.08
C PHE A 332 25.94 29.53 -19.58
N GLN A 333 25.53 28.52 -20.33
CA GLN A 333 25.23 28.62 -21.74
C GLN A 333 24.12 27.60 -22.00
N ASP A 334 23.13 27.99 -22.80
CA ASP A 334 21.96 27.19 -23.25
C ASP A 334 20.59 27.44 -22.58
N PHE A 335 20.42 28.49 -21.77
CA PHE A 335 19.07 28.98 -21.44
C PHE A 335 18.51 29.98 -22.48
N SER A 336 19.36 30.62 -23.30
CA SER A 336 18.90 31.60 -24.31
C SER A 336 18.24 30.96 -25.53
N VAL A 337 18.61 29.71 -25.86
CA VAL A 337 18.08 29.01 -27.04
C VAL A 337 16.66 28.51 -26.80
N LEU A 338 16.38 28.00 -25.59
CA LEU A 338 15.03 27.52 -25.21
C LEU A 338 13.99 28.64 -25.14
N CYS A 339 14.36 29.84 -24.69
CA CYS A 339 13.45 30.99 -24.71
C CYS A 339 13.13 31.47 -26.13
N TYR A 340 14.05 31.34 -27.08
CA TYR A 340 13.83 31.75 -28.47
C TYR A 340 12.85 30.83 -29.19
N PHE A 341 12.92 29.52 -28.95
CA PHE A 341 11.97 28.56 -29.53
C PHE A 341 10.57 28.67 -28.92
N ALA A 342 10.46 28.90 -27.60
CA ALA A 342 9.17 29.13 -26.96
C ALA A 342 8.48 30.42 -27.46
N ALA A 343 9.24 31.47 -27.76
CA ALA A 343 8.70 32.71 -28.33
C ALA A 343 8.18 32.53 -29.78
N LEU A 344 8.84 31.69 -30.58
CA LEU A 344 8.41 31.37 -31.95
C LEU A 344 7.10 30.54 -31.98
N GLU A 345 6.91 29.61 -31.04
CA GLU A 345 5.66 28.83 -30.95
C GLU A 345 4.46 29.67 -30.47
N LEU A 346 4.68 30.65 -29.58
CA LEU A 346 3.65 31.60 -29.17
C LEU A 346 3.24 32.54 -30.32
N TYR A 347 4.21 33.02 -31.12
CA TYR A 347 3.90 33.87 -32.27
C TYR A 347 3.11 33.12 -33.36
N ALA A 348 3.45 31.84 -33.60
CA ALA A 348 2.77 31.02 -34.59
C ALA A 348 1.34 30.59 -34.20
N THR A 349 1.02 30.60 -32.90
CA THR A 349 -0.34 30.29 -32.41
C THR A 349 -1.27 31.51 -32.45
N GLU A 350 -0.73 32.72 -32.41
CA GLU A 350 -1.49 33.97 -32.48
C GLU A 350 -1.94 34.28 -33.93
N GLU A 351 -1.06 34.09 -34.93
CA GLU A 351 -1.44 34.22 -36.35
C GLU A 351 -2.47 33.18 -36.83
N ARG A 352 -2.59 32.04 -36.14
CA ARG A 352 -3.56 31.00 -36.47
C ARG A 352 -4.97 31.34 -35.94
N LYS A 353 -5.09 32.20 -34.92
CA LYS A 353 -6.39 32.68 -34.41
C LYS A 353 -6.98 33.82 -35.25
N ASP A 354 -6.14 34.64 -35.87
CA ASP A 354 -6.61 35.76 -36.71
C ASP A 354 -7.10 35.34 -38.11
N LYS A 355 -6.87 34.09 -38.53
CA LYS A 355 -7.35 33.57 -39.83
C LYS A 355 -8.69 32.82 -39.77
N ASP A 356 -9.23 32.60 -38.58
CA ASP A 356 -10.54 31.93 -38.38
C ASP A 356 -11.69 32.93 -38.14
N VAL A 357 -11.43 34.24 -38.33
CA VAL A 357 -12.43 35.32 -38.26
C VAL A 357 -12.37 36.17 -39.53
N GLU A 358 -12.75 35.60 -40.67
CA GLU A 358 -13.25 36.36 -41.83
C GLU A 358 -14.33 35.57 -42.59
#